data_AF-A0A961SUL4-F1
#
_entry.id   AF-A0A961SUL4-F1
#
_cell.length_a   1.000
_cell.length_b   1.000
_cell.length_c   1.000
_cell.angle_alpha   90.00
_cell.angle_beta   90.00
_cell.angle_gamma   90.00
#
_symmetry.space_group_name_H-M   'P 1'
#
loop_
_entity.id
_entity.type
_entity.pdbx_description
1 polymer ?
#
loop_
_entity_poly.entity_id
_entity_poly.type
_entity_poly.pdbx_seq_one_letter_code
_entity_poly.pdbx_strand_id
1 'polypeptide(L)'
;DLRKRIQDRWMQAGMLETLWPTAMIAIQRQAKYVSDLLGHAQDLTMLLEAVSGDDGLAGDAVEGKAIDEAIRRQRMDLRERCRALARDLSGQSRPRDRATIERLLLDR
;
A
#
# COMPACT_ATOMS: atom_id res chain seq x y z
N ASP A 1 -9.81 -4.24 6.56
CA ASP A 1 -8.54 -4.51 5.86
C ASP A 1 -7.98 -3.19 5.32
N LEU A 2 -6.67 -2.95 5.50
CA LEU A 2 -5.96 -1.76 5.03
C LEU A 2 -6.04 -1.62 3.50
N ARG A 3 -5.96 -2.73 2.76
CA ARG A 3 -6.08 -2.75 1.30
C ARG A 3 -7.42 -2.16 0.83
N LYS A 4 -8.52 -2.58 1.45
CA LYS A 4 -9.86 -2.04 1.14
C LYS A 4 -9.93 -0.53 1.34
N ARG A 5 -9.40 -0.02 2.45
CA ARG A 5 -9.38 1.43 2.75
C ARG A 5 -8.56 2.23 1.75
N ILE A 6 -7.46 1.65 1.25
CA ILE A 6 -6.65 2.28 0.19
C ILE A 6 -7.42 2.31 -1.14
N GLN A 7 -8.10 1.21 -1.47
CA GLN A 7 -8.94 1.13 -2.66
C GLN A 7 -10.11 2.12 -2.62
N ASP A 8 -10.77 2.26 -1.47
CA ASP A 8 -11.84 3.25 -1.27
C ASP A 8 -11.30 4.67 -1.52
N ARG A 9 -10.12 4.99 -0.98
CA ARG A 9 -9.49 6.31 -1.17
C ARG A 9 -9.09 6.55 -2.62
N TRP A 10 -8.59 5.53 -3.31
CA TRP A 10 -8.27 5.59 -4.75
C TRP A 10 -9.52 5.88 -5.57
N MET A 11 -10.62 5.16 -5.31
CA MET A 11 -11.91 5.35 -5.97
C MET A 11 -12.48 6.76 -5.74
N GLN A 12 -12.47 7.22 -4.49
CA GLN A 12 -12.92 8.57 -4.12
C GLN A 12 -12.12 9.66 -4.85
N ALA A 13 -10.80 9.48 -4.99
CA ALA A 13 -9.98 10.42 -5.74
C ALA A 13 -10.32 10.41 -7.24
N GLY A 14 -10.59 9.24 -7.83
CA GLY A 14 -11.06 9.14 -9.22
C GLY A 14 -12.36 9.91 -9.48
N MET A 15 -13.32 9.84 -8.56
CA MET A 15 -14.59 10.59 -8.67
C MET A 15 -14.38 12.11 -8.69
N LEU A 16 -13.37 12.61 -7.98
CA LEU A 16 -13.07 14.04 -7.85
C LEU A 16 -12.02 14.53 -8.85
N GLU A 17 -11.51 13.66 -9.72
CA GLU A 17 -10.40 13.98 -10.63
C GLU A 17 -10.74 15.13 -11.58
N THR A 18 -11.97 15.16 -12.10
CA THR A 18 -12.42 16.25 -13.00
C THR A 18 -12.53 17.60 -12.30
N LEU A 19 -12.64 17.62 -10.97
CA LEU A 19 -12.76 18.83 -10.17
C LEU A 19 -11.37 19.36 -9.78
N TRP A 20 -10.47 18.47 -9.35
CA TRP A 20 -9.12 18.83 -8.94
C TRP A 20 -8.07 17.82 -9.42
N PRO A 21 -7.70 17.85 -10.72
CA PRO A 21 -6.91 16.79 -11.34
C PRO A 21 -5.56 16.56 -10.66
N THR A 22 -4.83 17.65 -10.39
CA THR A 22 -3.46 17.58 -9.86
C THR A 22 -3.38 16.89 -8.49
N ALA A 23 -4.27 17.25 -7.56
CA ALA A 23 -4.30 16.62 -6.23
C ALA A 23 -4.87 15.19 -6.28
N MET A 24 -5.93 14.96 -7.05
CA MET A 24 -6.55 13.64 -7.11
C MET A 24 -5.67 12.60 -7.79
N ILE A 25 -4.96 12.97 -8.87
CA ILE A 25 -3.98 12.09 -9.51
C ILE A 25 -2.84 11.77 -8.53
N ALA A 26 -2.37 12.73 -7.73
CA ALA A 26 -1.35 12.48 -6.72
C ALA A 26 -1.82 11.48 -5.65
N ILE A 27 -3.05 11.64 -5.15
CA ILE A 27 -3.67 10.71 -4.20
C ILE A 27 -3.82 9.31 -4.82
N GLN A 28 -4.28 9.23 -6.07
CA GLN A 28 -4.41 7.95 -6.77
C GLN A 28 -3.06 7.24 -6.93
N ARG A 29 -2.00 7.97 -7.32
CA ARG A 29 -0.64 7.42 -7.44
C ARG A 29 -0.12 6.90 -6.10
N GLN A 30 -0.32 7.67 -5.04
CA GLN A 30 0.11 7.26 -3.70
C GLN A 30 -0.66 6.02 -3.23
N ALA A 31 -1.99 5.99 -3.43
CA ALA A 31 -2.82 4.84 -3.09
C ALA A 31 -2.40 3.58 -3.88
N LYS A 32 -2.13 3.72 -5.19
CA LYS A 32 -1.59 2.63 -6.01
C LYS A 32 -0.26 2.11 -5.46
N TYR A 33 0.67 3.00 -5.12
CA TYR A 33 1.96 2.62 -4.57
C TYR A 33 1.82 1.81 -3.26
N VAL A 34 0.93 2.22 -2.35
CA VAL A 34 0.68 1.44 -1.12
C VAL A 34 0.02 0.09 -1.44
N SER A 35 -0.87 0.03 -2.42
CA SER A 35 -1.47 -1.23 -2.87
C SER A 35 -0.42 -2.20 -3.42
N ASP A 36 0.53 -1.70 -4.22
CA ASP A 36 1.61 -2.49 -4.81
C ASP A 36 2.55 -3.04 -3.71
N LEU A 37 2.92 -2.22 -2.71
CA LEU A 37 3.71 -2.68 -1.55
C LEU A 37 2.99 -3.75 -0.71
N LEU A 38 1.66 -3.62 -0.53
CA LEU A 38 0.85 -4.65 0.13
C LEU A 38 0.77 -5.94 -0.70
N GLY A 39 0.79 -5.82 -2.03
CA GLY A 39 0.93 -6.95 -2.97
C GLY A 39 2.23 -7.69 -2.72
N HIS A 40 3.37 -6.99 -2.77
CA HIS A 40 4.69 -7.59 -2.54
C HIS A 40 4.81 -8.27 -1.18
N ALA A 41 4.25 -7.68 -0.11
CA ALA A 41 4.25 -8.30 1.21
C ALA A 41 3.40 -9.60 1.26
N GLN A 42 2.35 -9.68 0.44
CA GLN A 42 1.55 -10.89 0.28
C GLN A 42 2.30 -11.93 -0.56
N ASP A 43 2.97 -11.52 -1.63
CA ASP A 43 3.78 -12.41 -2.47
C ASP A 43 4.88 -13.09 -1.67
N LEU A 44 5.56 -12.34 -0.80
CA LEU A 44 6.55 -12.91 0.14
C LEU A 44 5.93 -13.85 1.18
N THR A 45 4.64 -13.71 1.48
CA THR A 45 3.93 -14.67 2.35
C THR A 45 3.76 -15.99 1.63
N MET A 46 3.28 -15.92 0.38
CA MET A 46 3.10 -17.10 -0.48
C MET A 46 4.44 -17.78 -0.79
N LEU A 47 5.49 -17.00 -1.02
CA LEU A 47 6.85 -17.53 -1.21
C LEU A 47 7.31 -18.30 0.02
N LEU A 48 7.08 -17.76 1.22
CA LEU A 48 7.46 -18.42 2.45
C LEU A 48 6.71 -19.74 2.66
N GLU A 49 5.40 -19.74 2.39
CA GLU A 49 4.57 -20.95 2.45
C GLU A 49 5.05 -22.00 1.44
N ALA A 50 5.40 -21.60 0.23
CA ALA A 50 5.93 -22.49 -0.80
C ALA A 50 7.27 -23.12 -0.40
N VAL A 51 8.20 -22.31 0.12
CA VAL A 51 9.52 -22.78 0.59
C VAL A 51 9.39 -23.68 1.84
N SER A 52 8.42 -23.41 2.71
CA SER A 52 8.20 -24.23 3.91
C SER A 52 7.48 -25.55 3.63
N GLY A 53 6.81 -25.67 2.48
CA GLY A 53 6.04 -26.86 2.09
C GLY A 53 6.82 -27.86 1.24
N ASP A 54 8.04 -27.53 0.80
CA ASP A 54 8.88 -28.37 -0.05
C ASP A 54 10.30 -28.45 0.52
N ASP A 55 10.60 -29.58 1.19
CA ASP A 55 11.91 -29.86 1.79
C ASP A 55 13.06 -29.86 0.75
N GLY A 56 12.76 -29.95 -0.54
CA GLY A 56 13.74 -29.88 -1.63
C GLY A 56 14.15 -28.46 -2.03
N LEU A 57 13.35 -27.44 -1.70
CA LEU A 57 13.60 -26.04 -2.09
C LEU A 57 14.43 -25.26 -1.05
N ALA A 58 14.48 -25.72 0.20
CA ALA A 58 15.08 -24.99 1.30
C ALA A 58 16.61 -25.15 1.44
N GLY A 59 17.26 -25.96 0.59
CA GLY A 59 18.69 -26.27 0.76
C GLY A 59 18.96 -27.02 2.06
N ASP A 60 20.17 -26.93 2.60
CA ASP A 60 20.46 -27.46 3.95
C ASP A 60 19.71 -26.64 5.03
N ALA A 61 19.45 -27.22 6.20
CA ALA A 61 18.65 -26.62 7.28
C ALA A 61 19.14 -25.24 7.75
N VAL A 62 20.41 -24.91 7.54
CA VAL A 62 21.00 -23.59 7.82
C VAL A 62 20.58 -22.56 6.76
N GLU A 63 20.57 -22.95 5.48
CA GLU A 63 20.18 -22.10 4.35
C GLU A 63 18.69 -21.79 4.40
N GLY A 64 17.84 -22.80 4.68
CA GLY A 64 16.40 -22.62 4.84
C GLY A 64 16.04 -21.61 5.94
N LYS A 65 16.74 -21.65 7.09
CA LYS A 65 16.55 -20.67 8.16
C LYS A 65 16.99 -19.26 7.76
N ALA A 66 18.10 -19.14 7.02
CA ALA A 66 18.56 -17.85 6.54
C ALA A 66 17.57 -17.21 5.54
N ILE A 67 16.97 -18.03 4.66
CA ILE A 67 15.95 -17.61 3.71
C ILE A 67 14.66 -17.17 4.42
N ASP A 68 14.15 -17.96 5.37
CA ASP A 68 12.97 -17.60 6.17
C ASP A 68 13.17 -16.24 6.87
N GLU A 69 14.31 -16.05 7.53
CA GLU A 69 14.63 -14.81 8.23
C GLU A 69 14.80 -13.61 7.27
N ALA A 70 15.38 -13.82 6.09
CA ALA A 70 15.45 -12.78 5.05
C ALA A 70 14.05 -12.37 4.56
N ILE A 71 13.17 -13.35 4.27
CA ILE A 71 11.80 -13.10 3.82
C ILE A 71 10.99 -12.38 4.91
N ARG A 72 11.10 -12.80 6.17
CA ARG A 72 10.40 -12.16 7.30
C ARG A 72 10.81 -10.70 7.47
N ARG A 73 12.12 -10.42 7.44
CA ARG A 73 12.64 -9.04 7.53
C ARG A 73 12.12 -8.15 6.42
N GLN A 74 12.18 -8.63 5.17
CA GLN A 74 11.67 -7.87 4.03
C GLN A 74 10.16 -7.61 4.14
N ARG A 75 9.38 -8.59 4.61
CA ARG A 75 7.93 -8.40 4.86
C ARG A 75 7.65 -7.35 5.94
N MET A 76 8.45 -7.32 7.00
CA MET A 76 8.29 -6.33 8.06
C MET A 76 8.57 -4.92 7.55
N ASP A 77 9.66 -4.72 6.81
CA ASP A 77 10.01 -3.43 6.20
C ASP A 77 8.91 -2.93 5.24
N LEU A 78 8.41 -3.79 4.34
CA LEU A 78 7.31 -3.43 3.45
C LEU A 78 6.04 -3.03 4.20
N ARG A 79 5.69 -3.76 5.26
CA ARG A 79 4.51 -3.47 6.09
C ARG A 79 4.66 -2.15 6.84
N GLU A 80 5.85 -1.82 7.32
CA GLU A 80 6.13 -0.57 7.99
C GLU A 80 6.02 0.62 7.02
N ARG A 81 6.62 0.51 5.83
CA ARG A 81 6.48 1.49 4.75
C ARG A 81 5.02 1.70 4.37
N CYS A 82 4.24 0.63 4.20
CA CYS A 82 2.81 0.70 3.96
C CYS A 82 2.06 1.47 5.05
N ARG A 83 2.38 1.23 6.33
CA ARG A 83 1.74 1.91 7.45
C ARG A 83 2.06 3.40 7.48
N ALA A 84 3.32 3.78 7.24
CA ALA A 84 3.73 5.18 7.17
C ALA A 84 2.96 5.91 6.05
N LEU A 85 2.98 5.38 4.84
CA LEU A 85 2.31 5.97 3.69
C LEU A 85 0.78 6.01 3.84
N ALA A 86 0.18 4.99 4.46
CA ALA A 86 -1.24 4.98 4.76
C ALA A 86 -1.62 6.03 5.80
N ARG A 87 -0.75 6.36 6.76
CA ARG A 87 -0.96 7.48 7.69
C ARG A 87 -0.93 8.80 6.94
N ASP A 88 0.01 8.99 6.02
CA ASP A 88 0.09 10.23 5.22
C ASP A 88 -1.16 10.42 4.36
N LEU A 89 -1.62 9.36 3.69
CA LEU A 89 -2.88 9.33 2.92
C LEU A 89 -4.14 9.64 3.74
N SER A 90 -4.11 9.39 5.06
CA SER A 90 -5.29 9.48 5.94
C SER A 90 -5.27 10.66 6.92
N GLY A 91 -4.10 11.20 7.24
CA GLY A 91 -3.90 12.07 8.41
C GLY A 91 -3.76 13.56 8.14
N GLN A 92 -3.22 13.99 6.99
CA GLN A 92 -2.70 15.37 6.88
C GLN A 92 -3.55 16.35 6.05
N SER A 93 -4.44 15.88 5.16
CA SER A 93 -5.04 16.78 4.16
C SER A 93 -6.56 16.92 4.22
N ARG A 94 -7.29 16.21 5.10
CA ARG A 94 -8.76 16.17 5.05
C ARG A 94 -9.48 17.53 5.17
N PRO A 95 -9.15 18.42 6.14
CA PRO A 95 -9.83 19.71 6.24
C PRO A 95 -9.49 20.65 5.06
N ARG A 96 -8.23 20.64 4.61
CA ARG A 96 -7.76 21.46 3.49
C ARG A 96 -8.32 20.97 2.15
N ASP A 97 -8.31 19.67 1.92
CA ASP A 97 -8.86 19.04 0.72
C ASP A 97 -10.34 19.35 0.61
N ARG A 98 -11.09 19.18 1.71
CA ARG A 98 -12.51 19.49 1.78
C ARG A 98 -12.79 20.96 1.44
N ALA A 99 -12.11 21.90 2.10
CA ALA A 99 -12.31 23.32 1.84
C ALA A 99 -11.98 23.70 0.39
N THR A 100 -10.96 23.08 -0.20
CA THR A 100 -10.59 23.32 -1.60
C THR A 100 -11.64 22.76 -2.56
N ILE A 101 -12.13 21.53 -2.30
CA ILE A 101 -13.20 20.91 -3.08
C ILE A 101 -14.50 21.73 -2.99
N GLU A 102 -14.88 22.16 -1.78
CA GLU A 102 -16.05 23.02 -1.57
C GLU A 102 -15.93 24.33 -2.38
N ARG A 103 -14.75 24.96 -2.37
CA ARG A 103 -14.50 26.16 -3.18
C ARG A 103 -14.62 25.88 -4.68
N LEU A 104 -13.99 24.82 -5.18
CA LEU A 104 -14.03 24.44 -6.60
C LEU A 104 -15.44 24.07 -7.07
N LEU A 105 -16.32 23.60 -6.18
CA LEU A 105 -17.72 23.34 -6.48
C LEU A 105 -18.56 24.62 -6.55
N LEU A 106 -18.25 25.63 -5.72
CA LEU A 106 -18.93 26.92 -5.70
C LEU A 106 -18.51 27.84 -6.85
N ASP A 107 -17.29 27.66 -7.38
CA ASP A 107 -16.73 28.43 -8.50
C ASP A 107 -17.13 27.89 -9.90
N ARG A 108 -18.05 26.90 -9.97
CA ARG A 108 -18.61 26.34 -11.22
C ARG A 108 -19.97 26.92 -11.55
#